data_AF-A0AAQ2GFV3-F1
#
_entry.id   AF-A0AAQ2GFV3-F1
#
_cell.length_a   1.000
_cell.length_b   1.000
_cell.length_c   1.000
_cell.angle_alpha   90.00
_cell.angle_beta   90.00
_cell.angle_gamma   90.00
#
_symmetry.space_group_name_H-M   'P 1'
#
loop_
_entity.id
_entity.type
_entity.pdbx_description
1 polymer ?
#
loop_
_entity_poly.entity_id
_entity_poly.type
_entity_poly.pdbx_seq_one_letter_code
_entity_poly.pdbx_strand_id
1 'polypeptide(L)'
;MTDWIEILKQQTTIGDQMNREVPQMLANPEINEAQVKTLFSALEKQADFVEKLRMALEKFGHDFAVIKAAERLEERYADLAASVAEKLKAMRE
;
A
#
# COMPACT_ATOMS: atom_id res chain seq x y z
N MET A 1 -16.44 14.88 -14.35
CA MET A 1 -16.53 13.45 -13.96
C MET A 1 -15.14 13.04 -13.53
N THR A 2 -14.97 12.57 -12.29
CA THR A 2 -13.66 12.18 -11.77
C THR A 2 -13.16 10.98 -12.56
N ASP A 3 -11.97 11.06 -13.14
CA ASP A 3 -11.34 9.93 -13.82
C ASP A 3 -10.72 9.00 -12.78
N TRP A 4 -11.57 8.11 -12.26
CA TRP A 4 -11.18 7.11 -11.28
C TRP A 4 -10.11 6.15 -11.80
N ILE A 5 -10.05 5.90 -13.12
CA ILE A 5 -9.03 5.04 -13.72
C ILE A 5 -7.66 5.73 -13.63
N GLU A 6 -7.60 7.03 -13.93
CA GLU A 6 -6.35 7.78 -13.82
C GLU A 6 -5.87 7.87 -12.37
N ILE A 7 -6.77 8.09 -11.41
CA ILE A 7 -6.43 8.07 -9.97
C ILE A 7 -5.87 6.70 -9.56
N LEU A 8 -6.53 5.60 -9.95
CA LEU A 8 -6.06 4.25 -9.62
C LEU A 8 -4.70 3.94 -10.26
N LYS A 9 -4.46 4.38 -11.50
CA LYS A 9 -3.16 4.23 -12.16
C LYS A 9 -2.06 5.00 -11.44
N GLN A 10 -2.34 6.23 -11.01
CA GLN A 10 -1.40 7.03 -10.23
C GLN A 10 -1.10 6.38 -8.88
N GLN A 11 -2.13 5.93 -8.15
CA GLN A 11 -1.94 5.22 -6.88
C GLN A 11 -1.18 3.90 -7.07
N THR A 12 -1.44 3.16 -8.16
CA THR A 12 -0.67 1.96 -8.51
C THR A 12 0.79 2.28 -8.78
N THR A 13 1.07 3.37 -9.49
CA THR A 13 2.45 3.80 -9.79
C THR A 13 3.19 4.18 -8.51
N ILE A 14 2.51 4.88 -7.59
CA ILE A 14 3.04 5.22 -6.26
C ILE A 14 3.31 3.94 -5.44
N GLY A 15 2.36 3.00 -5.44
CA GLY A 15 2.52 1.70 -4.78
C GLY A 15 3.70 0.90 -5.34
N ASP A 16 3.88 0.89 -6.67
CA ASP A 16 5.01 0.21 -7.33
C ASP A 16 6.35 0.84 -6.99
N GLN A 17 6.39 2.17 -6.88
CA GLN A 17 7.57 2.89 -6.44
C GLN A 17 7.88 2.59 -4.97
N MET A 18 6.87 2.63 -4.10
CA MET A 18 7.00 2.24 -2.69
C MET A 18 7.48 0.80 -2.56
N ASN A 19 7.05 -0.12 -3.42
CA ASN A 19 7.49 -1.51 -3.40
C ASN A 19 9.00 -1.68 -3.70
N ARG A 20 9.62 -0.69 -4.33
CA ARG A 20 11.07 -0.66 -4.57
C ARG A 20 11.81 0.08 -3.46
N GLU A 21 11.25 1.20 -3.01
CA GLU A 21 11.90 2.08 -2.03
C GLU A 21 11.82 1.51 -0.61
N VAL A 22 10.70 0.89 -0.21
CA VAL A 22 10.50 0.33 1.13
C VAL A 22 11.55 -0.75 1.45
N PRO A 23 11.79 -1.77 0.62
CA PRO A 23 12.85 -2.74 0.90
C PRO A 23 14.24 -2.11 1.03
N GLN A 24 14.55 -1.09 0.22
CA GLN A 24 15.83 -0.37 0.31
C GLN A 24 15.96 0.42 1.61
N MET A 25 14.89 1.09 2.04
CA MET A 25 14.85 1.77 3.33
C MET A 25 14.99 0.77 4.50
N LEU A 26 14.31 -0.37 4.45
CA LEU A 26 14.40 -1.42 5.48
C LEU A 26 15.77 -2.10 5.51
N ALA A 27 16.51 -2.11 4.40
CA ALA A 27 17.88 -2.61 4.33
C ALA A 27 18.92 -1.63 4.89
N ASN A 28 18.54 -0.36 5.12
CA ASN A 28 19.45 0.60 5.73
C ASN A 28 19.73 0.22 7.19
N PRO A 29 21.01 -0.02 7.59
CA PRO A 29 21.36 -0.36 8.97
C PRO A 29 21.12 0.77 9.98
N GLU A 30 20.98 2.02 9.51
CA GLU A 30 20.70 3.18 10.36
C GLU A 30 19.20 3.39 10.64
N ILE A 31 18.32 2.59 10.03
CA ILE A 31 16.88 2.72 10.26
C ILE A 31 16.52 2.34 11.69
N ASN A 32 15.81 3.23 12.39
CA ASN A 32 15.39 3.00 13.76
C ASN A 32 13.95 2.50 13.86
N GLU A 33 13.59 1.88 14.98
CA GLU A 33 12.27 1.27 15.18
C GLU A 33 11.12 2.28 15.01
N ALA A 34 11.32 3.54 15.40
CA ALA A 34 10.30 4.58 15.24
C ALA A 34 10.01 4.87 13.76
N GLN A 35 11.05 4.96 12.92
CA GLN A 35 10.91 5.12 11.47
C GLN A 35 10.19 3.92 10.84
N VAL A 36 10.54 2.70 11.24
CA VAL A 36 9.88 1.48 10.73
C VAL A 36 8.41 1.43 11.17
N LYS A 37 8.09 1.81 12.42
CA LYS A 37 6.70 1.93 12.91
C LYS A 37 5.90 2.97 12.14
N THR A 38 6.48 4.14 11.89
CA THR A 38 5.82 5.19 11.09
C THR A 38 5.52 4.69 9.68
N LEU A 39 6.46 3.99 9.05
CA LEU A 39 6.27 3.40 7.73
C LEU A 39 5.17 2.34 7.74
N PHE A 40 5.16 1.45 8.74
CA PHE A 40 4.12 0.44 8.91
C PHE A 40 2.72 1.07 8.99
N SER A 41 2.53 2.05 9.88
CA SER A 41 1.24 2.73 10.02
C SER A 41 0.82 3.53 8.78
N ALA A 42 1.77 4.01 7.99
CA ALA A 42 1.47 4.68 6.72
C ALA A 42 0.96 3.68 5.67
N LEU A 43 1.60 2.51 5.57
CA LEU A 43 1.19 1.44 4.65
C LEU A 43 -0.17 0.85 5.04
N GLU A 44 -0.44 0.64 6.33
CA GLU A 44 -1.76 0.21 6.81
C GLU A 44 -2.86 1.21 6.41
N LYS A 45 -2.64 2.51 6.64
CA LYS A 45 -3.61 3.55 6.24
C LYS A 45 -3.86 3.56 4.73
N GLN A 46 -2.84 3.26 3.95
CA GLN A 46 -2.93 3.23 2.51
C GLN A 46 -3.69 1.97 2.03
N ALA A 47 -3.47 0.81 2.64
CA ALA A 47 -4.27 -0.40 2.41
C ALA A 47 -5.75 -0.16 2.74
N ASP A 48 -6.04 0.38 3.92
CA ASP A 48 -7.41 0.74 4.36
C ASP A 48 -8.10 1.72 3.39
N PHE A 49 -7.35 2.67 2.84
CA PHE A 49 -7.89 3.62 1.87
C PHE A 49 -8.29 2.92 0.57
N VAL A 50 -7.43 2.01 0.08
CA VAL A 50 -7.67 1.29 -1.17
C VAL A 50 -8.81 0.28 -1.01
N GLU A 51 -8.94 -0.38 0.13
CA GLU A 51 -10.11 -1.22 0.45
C GLU A 51 -11.41 -0.41 0.38
N LYS A 52 -11.47 0.76 1.04
CA LYS A 52 -12.64 1.65 0.99
C LYS A 52 -12.93 2.15 -0.43
N LEU A 53 -11.89 2.42 -1.20
CA LEU A 53 -12.01 2.80 -2.60
C LEU A 53 -12.61 1.66 -3.43
N ARG A 54 -12.11 0.42 -3.28
CA ARG A 54 -12.65 -0.78 -3.94
C ARG A 54 -14.13 -0.97 -3.61
N MET A 55 -14.49 -0.92 -2.33
CA MET A 55 -15.89 -1.05 -1.88
C MET A 55 -16.79 0.04 -2.48
N ALA A 56 -16.30 1.27 -2.57
CA ALA A 56 -17.04 2.37 -3.20
C ALA A 56 -17.22 2.10 -4.71
N LEU A 57 -16.17 1.69 -5.41
CA LEU A 57 -16.22 1.39 -6.84
C LEU A 57 -17.22 0.26 -7.14
N GLU A 58 -17.23 -0.80 -6.33
CA GLU A 58 -18.22 -1.88 -6.39
C GLU A 58 -19.64 -1.35 -6.16
N LYS A 59 -19.84 -0.56 -5.12
CA LYS A 59 -21.15 0.01 -4.76
C LYS A 59 -21.73 0.92 -5.84
N PHE A 60 -20.90 1.68 -6.54
CA PHE A 60 -21.31 2.58 -7.61
C PHE A 60 -21.39 1.88 -8.98
N GLY A 61 -21.13 0.57 -9.05
CA GLY A 61 -21.28 -0.22 -10.28
C GLY A 61 -20.21 0.10 -11.34
N HIS A 62 -19.00 0.47 -10.92
CA HIS A 62 -17.89 0.68 -11.86
C HIS A 62 -17.50 -0.62 -12.56
N ASP A 63 -16.86 -0.48 -13.72
CA ASP A 63 -16.42 -1.62 -14.53
C ASP A 63 -15.53 -2.59 -13.72
N PHE A 64 -15.71 -3.88 -13.99
CA PHE A 64 -14.96 -4.96 -13.35
C PHE A 64 -13.43 -4.76 -13.42
N ALA A 65 -12.92 -4.18 -14.52
CA ALA A 65 -11.50 -3.88 -14.67
C ALA A 65 -10.99 -2.84 -13.65
N VAL A 66 -11.83 -1.88 -13.26
CA VAL A 66 -11.53 -0.83 -12.29
C VAL A 66 -11.49 -1.42 -10.88
N ILE A 67 -12.44 -2.28 -10.55
CA ILE A 67 -12.49 -3.01 -9.27
C ILE A 67 -11.27 -3.92 -9.14
N LYS A 68 -10.93 -4.69 -10.19
CA LYS A 68 -9.72 -5.54 -10.22
C LYS A 68 -8.41 -4.76 -10.08
N ALA A 69 -8.36 -3.53 -10.60
CA ALA A 69 -7.19 -2.67 -10.41
C ALA A 69 -7.06 -2.21 -8.95
N ALA A 70 -8.17 -1.88 -8.29
CA ALA A 70 -8.18 -1.53 -6.87
C ALA A 70 -7.81 -2.72 -5.98
N GLU A 71 -8.32 -3.93 -6.25
CA GLU A 71 -7.94 -5.16 -5.52
C GLU A 71 -6.42 -5.41 -5.57
N ARG A 72 -5.82 -5.32 -6.75
CA ARG A 72 -4.36 -5.51 -6.91
C ARG A 72 -3.55 -4.47 -6.16
N LEU A 73 -4.09 -3.26 -6.02
CA LEU A 73 -3.44 -2.20 -5.27
C LEU A 73 -3.55 -2.45 -3.76
N GLU A 74 -4.69 -2.95 -3.30
CA GLU A 74 -4.94 -3.37 -1.91
C GLU A 74 -3.92 -4.46 -1.51
N GLU A 75 -3.82 -5.53 -2.31
CA GLU A 75 -2.86 -6.63 -2.11
C GLU A 75 -1.41 -6.12 -1.99
N ARG A 76 -1.00 -5.17 -2.86
CA ARG A 76 0.37 -4.61 -2.83
C ARG A 76 0.67 -3.86 -1.54
N TYR A 77 -0.28 -3.06 -1.04
CA TYR A 77 -0.07 -2.35 0.22
C TYR A 77 -0.08 -3.30 1.41
N ALA A 78 -0.89 -4.35 1.38
CA ALA A 78 -0.89 -5.39 2.40
C ALA A 78 0.47 -6.15 2.45
N ASP A 79 1.01 -6.53 1.29
CA ASP A 79 2.33 -7.19 1.20
C ASP A 79 3.47 -6.30 1.72
N LEU A 80 3.41 -5.00 1.41
CA LEU A 80 4.37 -4.02 1.92
C LEU A 80 4.26 -3.87 3.44
N ALA A 81 3.05 -3.77 3.98
CA ALA A 81 2.82 -3.70 5.41
C ALA A 81 3.35 -4.96 6.13
N ALA A 82 3.10 -6.15 5.57
CA ALA A 82 3.62 -7.41 6.09
C ALA A 82 5.16 -7.44 6.11
N SER A 83 5.81 -6.97 5.03
CA SER A 83 7.28 -6.89 4.96
C SER A 83 7.87 -5.97 6.04
N VAL A 84 7.21 -4.84 6.31
CA VAL A 84 7.62 -3.91 7.37
C VAL A 84 7.35 -4.50 8.76
N ALA A 85 6.24 -5.22 8.94
CA ALA A 85 5.91 -5.90 10.20
C ALA A 85 6.96 -6.97 10.57
N GLU A 86 7.41 -7.77 9.60
CA GLU A 86 8.48 -8.74 9.81
C GLU A 86 9.80 -8.06 10.21
N LYS A 87 10.15 -6.93 9.59
CA LYS A 87 11.32 -6.13 10.04
C LYS A 87 11.16 -5.63 11.48
N LEU A 88 9.99 -5.12 11.85
CA LEU A 88 9.72 -4.67 13.23
C LEU A 88 9.87 -5.80 14.24
N LYS A 89 9.42 -7.00 13.89
CA LYS A 89 9.57 -8.19 14.72
C LYS A 89 11.06 -8.54 14.90
N ALA A 90 11.83 -8.57 13.81
CA ALA A 90 13.26 -8.86 13.85
C ALA A 90 14.10 -7.81 14.60
N MET A 91 13.59 -6.58 14.77
CA MET A 91 14.25 -5.54 15.58
C MET A 91 13.96 -5.65 17.09
N ARG A 92 12.96 -6.45 17.48
CA ARG A 92 12.57 -6.67 18.88
C ARG A 92 13.15 -7.96 19.48
N GLU A 93 13.62 -8.87 18.64
CA GLU A 93 14.38 -10.08 19.01
C GLU A 93 15.88 -9.76 19.13
#